data_AF-A0A961HPV4-F1
#
_entry.id   AF-A0A961HPV4-F1
#
_cell.length_a   1.000
_cell.length_b   1.000
_cell.length_c   1.000
_cell.angle_alpha   90.00
_cell.angle_beta   90.00
_cell.angle_gamma   90.00
#
_symmetry.space_group_name_H-M   'P 1'
#
loop_
_entity.id
_entity.type
_entity.pdbx_description
1 polymer ?
#
loop_
_entity_poly.entity_id
_entity_poly.type
_entity_poly.pdbx_seq_one_letter_code
_entity_poly.pdbx_strand_id
1 'polypeptide(L)'
;MHLAGSEVGPTIERLAGILAPGGVLAFSVHLGSEIRHSQEWFGAPVNLDFVLHERDRALSAVGAAGLTDIEWYVRSPHTAEVATERLYVVARRN
;
A
#
# COMPACT_ATOMS: atom_id res chain seq x y z
N MET A 1 1.51 4.60 -4.82
CA MET A 1 0.05 4.56 -4.59
C MET A 1 -0.38 6.01 -4.48
N HIS A 2 -1.43 6.44 -5.19
CA HIS A 2 -1.89 7.84 -5.17
C HIS A 2 -2.88 8.12 -4.04
N LEU A 3 -3.21 7.10 -3.25
CA LEU A 3 -4.11 7.27 -2.11
C LEU A 3 -3.47 8.21 -1.10
N ALA A 4 -4.18 9.26 -0.73
CA ALA A 4 -3.83 10.03 0.45
C ALA A 4 -3.84 9.11 1.68
N GLY A 5 -3.09 9.47 2.72
CA GLY A 5 -3.04 8.65 3.94
C GLY A 5 -4.41 8.38 4.56
N SER A 6 -5.36 9.32 4.42
CA SER A 6 -6.76 9.16 4.87
C SER A 6 -7.57 8.16 4.07
N GLU A 7 -7.16 7.83 2.84
CA GLU A 7 -7.89 6.95 1.94
C GLU A 7 -7.48 5.48 2.08
N VAL A 8 -6.31 5.20 2.67
CA VAL A 8 -5.76 3.84 2.84
C VAL A 8 -6.75 2.94 3.61
N GLY A 9 -7.22 3.40 4.77
CA GLY A 9 -8.16 2.64 5.61
C GLY A 9 -9.47 2.32 4.88
N PRO A 10 -10.22 3.34 4.41
CA PRO A 10 -11.47 3.13 3.66
C PRO A 10 -11.29 2.33 2.36
N THR A 11 -10.10 2.32 1.77
CA THR A 11 -9.83 1.49 0.58
C THR A 11 -9.65 0.03 0.96
N ILE A 12 -8.86 -0.25 2.01
CA ILE A 12 -8.66 -1.61 2.50
C ILE A 12 -9.99 -2.21 2.99
N GLU A 13 -10.82 -1.43 3.68
CA GLU A 13 -12.16 -1.84 4.12
C GLU A 13 -13.05 -2.27 2.94
N ARG A 14 -13.11 -1.45 1.87
CA ARG A 14 -13.87 -1.79 0.66
C ARG A 14 -13.35 -3.03 -0.03
N LEU A 15 -12.02 -3.17 -0.13
CA LEU A 15 -11.38 -4.34 -0.72
C LEU A 15 -11.66 -5.61 0.09
N ALA A 16 -11.57 -5.54 1.42
CA ALA A 16 -11.92 -6.65 2.30
C ALA A 16 -13.40 -7.07 2.14
N GLY A 17 -14.30 -6.07 2.04
CA GLY A 17 -15.74 -6.30 1.92
C GLY A 17 -16.18 -7.08 0.67
N ILE A 18 -15.39 -7.06 -0.41
CA ILE A 18 -15.71 -7.77 -1.66
C ILE A 18 -15.09 -9.17 -1.77
N LEU A 19 -14.21 -9.57 -0.84
CA LEU A 19 -13.59 -10.91 -0.88
C LEU A 19 -14.62 -11.98 -0.53
N ALA A 20 -14.56 -13.16 -1.14
CA ALA A 20 -15.27 -14.33 -0.60
C ALA A 20 -14.66 -14.76 0.75
N PRO A 21 -15.38 -15.52 1.60
CA PRO A 21 -14.76 -16.21 2.74
C PRO A 21 -13.55 -17.05 2.31
N GLY A 22 -12.45 -16.96 3.05
CA GLY A 22 -11.14 -17.53 2.68
C GLY A 22 -10.37 -16.76 1.61
N GLY A 23 -10.93 -15.66 1.08
CA GLY A 23 -10.29 -14.84 0.06
C GLY A 23 -9.05 -14.10 0.57
N VAL A 24 -8.12 -13.81 -0.32
CA VAL A 24 -6.82 -13.18 0.01
C VAL A 24 -6.79 -11.74 -0.52
N LEU A 25 -6.36 -10.80 0.32
CA LEU A 25 -5.90 -9.48 -0.09
C LEU A 25 -4.37 -9.46 -0.05
N ALA A 26 -3.74 -9.16 -1.18
CA ALA A 26 -2.31 -8.93 -1.27
C ALA A 26 -2.03 -7.55 -1.90
N PHE A 27 -1.18 -6.74 -1.28
CA PHE A 27 -0.83 -5.43 -1.80
C PHE A 27 0.58 -5.00 -1.39
N SER A 28 1.07 -3.95 -2.05
CA SER A 28 2.32 -3.30 -1.66
C SER A 28 2.20 -1.78 -1.66
N VAL A 29 2.98 -1.15 -0.78
CA VAL A 29 3.10 0.31 -0.67
C VAL A 29 4.55 0.72 -0.51
N HIS A 30 4.88 1.94 -0.95
CA HIS A 30 6.16 2.55 -0.62
C HIS A 30 6.12 3.09 0.81
N LEU A 31 7.16 2.84 1.59
CA LEU A 31 7.26 3.31 2.97
C LEU A 31 7.83 4.73 3.05
N GLY A 32 7.32 5.49 4.02
CA GLY A 32 7.76 6.84 4.37
C GLY A 32 6.58 7.77 4.66
N SER A 33 6.91 9.02 5.01
CA SER A 33 5.95 10.04 5.44
C SER A 33 5.76 11.19 4.45
N GLU A 34 6.25 11.03 3.22
CA GLU A 34 6.35 12.09 2.22
C GLU A 34 5.40 11.90 1.03
N ILE A 35 5.14 13.01 0.33
CA ILE A 35 4.48 13.03 -0.97
C ILE A 35 5.53 13.44 -2.00
N ARG A 36 5.77 12.59 -3.00
CA ARG A 36 6.69 12.89 -4.10
C ARG A 36 5.91 13.26 -5.34
N HIS A 37 5.97 14.53 -5.72
CA HIS A 37 5.37 15.03 -6.95
C HIS A 37 6.25 14.71 -8.16
N SER A 38 5.66 14.15 -9.22
CA SER A 38 6.31 13.88 -10.49
C SER A 38 5.65 14.67 -11.61
N GLN A 39 6.48 15.33 -12.41
CA GLN A 39 6.05 16.06 -13.62
C GLN A 39 6.36 15.30 -14.91
N GLU A 40 7.15 14.25 -14.81
CA GLU A 40 7.51 13.37 -15.92
C GLU A 40 7.53 11.92 -15.42
N TRP A 41 7.08 11.00 -16.27
CA TRP A 41 7.17 9.58 -16.00
C TRP A 41 7.34 8.82 -17.31
N PHE A 42 8.45 8.08 -17.42
CA PHE A 42 8.81 7.32 -18.64
C PHE A 42 8.85 8.18 -19.90
N GLY A 43 9.39 9.41 -19.79
CA GLY A 43 9.51 10.37 -20.88
C GLY A 43 8.23 11.12 -21.24
N ALA A 44 7.12 10.84 -20.54
CA ALA A 44 5.83 11.50 -20.75
C ALA A 44 5.56 12.54 -19.65
N PRO A 45 5.05 13.74 -19.98
CA PRO A 45 4.64 14.70 -18.97
C PRO A 45 3.44 14.16 -18.17
N VAL A 46 3.50 14.28 -16.85
CA VAL A 46 2.45 13.87 -15.92
C VAL A 46 2.24 14.93 -14.85
N ASN A 47 1.15 14.82 -14.08
CA ASN A 47 0.93 15.56 -12.85
C ASN A 47 0.50 14.53 -11.81
N LEU A 48 1.47 13.97 -11.09
CA LEU A 48 1.28 12.74 -10.33
C LEU A 48 1.98 12.78 -8.98
N ASP A 49 1.23 12.51 -7.91
CA ASP A 49 1.75 12.47 -6.55
C ASP A 49 1.90 11.03 -6.06
N PHE A 50 3.12 10.61 -5.73
CA PHE A 50 3.37 9.35 -5.03
C PHE A 50 3.31 9.59 -3.52
N VAL A 51 2.24 9.09 -2.89
CA VAL A 51 2.09 9.15 -1.45
C VAL A 51 2.74 7.91 -0.84
N LEU A 52 3.67 8.14 0.09
CA LEU A 52 4.30 7.09 0.87
C LEU A 52 3.49 6.85 2.15
N HIS A 53 3.60 5.65 2.70
CA HIS A 53 2.78 5.23 3.83
C HIS A 53 3.61 4.65 4.96
N GLU A 54 3.22 5.00 6.19
CA GLU A 54 3.76 4.37 7.39
C GLU A 54 3.31 2.92 7.51
N ARG A 55 4.25 2.02 7.80
CA ARG A 55 3.99 0.58 7.91
C ARG A 55 2.87 0.29 8.90
N ASP A 56 2.99 0.83 10.11
CA ASP A 56 2.08 0.49 11.20
C ASP A 56 0.67 1.02 10.94
N ARG A 57 0.53 2.12 10.19
CA ARG A 57 -0.76 2.65 9.74
C ARG A 57 -1.41 1.72 8.72
N ALA A 58 -0.64 1.22 7.75
CA ALA A 58 -1.14 0.27 6.76
C ALA A 58 -1.58 -1.05 7.41
N LEU A 59 -0.76 -1.62 8.31
CA LEU A 59 -1.09 -2.86 9.01
C LEU A 59 -2.30 -2.70 9.95
N SER A 60 -2.39 -1.57 10.65
CA SER A 60 -3.56 -1.27 11.50
C SER A 60 -4.85 -1.19 10.69
N ALA A 61 -4.80 -0.62 9.48
CA ALA A 61 -5.95 -0.57 8.58
C ALA A 61 -6.39 -1.96 8.11
N VAL A 62 -5.45 -2.87 7.85
CA VAL A 62 -5.75 -4.28 7.50
C VAL A 62 -6.48 -4.98 8.64
N GLY A 63 -5.98 -4.86 9.88
CA GLY A 63 -6.64 -5.43 11.06
C GLY A 63 -8.01 -4.81 11.33
N ALA A 64 -8.14 -3.49 11.18
CA ALA A 64 -9.41 -2.78 11.36
C ALA A 64 -10.47 -3.19 10.32
N ALA A 65 -10.05 -3.62 9.13
CA ALA A 65 -10.94 -4.16 8.09
C ALA A 65 -11.39 -5.62 8.36
N GLY A 66 -11.01 -6.21 9.49
CA GLY A 66 -11.38 -7.58 9.86
C GLY A 66 -10.63 -8.67 9.10
N LEU A 67 -9.55 -8.32 8.39
CA LEU A 67 -8.66 -9.30 7.76
C LEU A 67 -7.73 -9.92 8.81
N THR A 68 -7.46 -11.21 8.65
CA THR A 68 -6.68 -12.06 9.56
C THR A 68 -5.48 -12.66 8.84
N ASP A 69 -4.68 -13.48 9.54
CA ASP A 69 -3.46 -14.10 9.02
C ASP A 69 -2.55 -13.10 8.28
N ILE A 70 -2.33 -11.94 8.93
CA ILE A 70 -1.61 -10.82 8.33
C ILE A 70 -0.11 -11.15 8.30
N GLU A 71 0.37 -11.53 7.13
CA GLU A 71 1.78 -11.74 6.83
C GLU A 71 2.33 -10.50 6.11
N TRP A 72 3.53 -10.06 6.49
CA TRP A 72 4.16 -8.91 5.86
C TRP A 72 5.68 -9.00 5.88
N TYR A 73 6.31 -8.31 4.94
CA TYR A 73 7.75 -8.08 4.93
C TYR A 73 8.09 -6.72 4.30
N VAL A 74 9.23 -6.17 4.69
CA VAL A 74 9.79 -4.96 4.11
C VAL A 74 10.99 -5.33 3.25
N ARG A 75 11.06 -4.75 2.06
CA ARG A 75 12.15 -4.98 1.10
C ARG A 75 12.84 -3.66 0.76
N SER A 76 14.17 -3.67 0.81
CA SER A 76 15.01 -2.60 0.27
C SER A 76 14.88 -2.52 -1.26
N PRO A 77 15.00 -1.33 -1.87
CA PRO A 77 14.88 -1.17 -3.33
C PRO A 77 16.02 -1.88 -4.09
N HIS A 78 15.74 -2.31 -5.32
CA HIS A 78 16.78 -2.76 -6.25
C HIS A 78 17.48 -1.57 -6.91
N THR A 79 18.67 -1.77 -7.50
CA THR A 79 19.47 -0.70 -8.13
C THR A 79 18.72 0.09 -9.21
N ALA A 80 17.82 -0.55 -9.97
CA ALA A 80 17.02 0.11 -11.02
C ALA A 80 15.71 0.72 -10.50
N GLU A 81 15.39 0.56 -9.21
CA GLU A 81 14.16 1.07 -8.60
C GLU A 81 14.41 2.43 -7.93
N VAL A 82 13.32 3.17 -7.72
CA VAL A 82 13.35 4.34 -6.84
C VAL A 82 13.81 3.95 -5.43
N ALA A 83 14.68 4.77 -4.83
CA ALA A 83 15.29 4.54 -3.52
C ALA A 83 14.28 4.73 -2.37
N THR A 84 13.37 3.77 -2.22
CA THR A 84 12.36 3.69 -1.15
C THR A 84 12.20 2.23 -0.74
N GLU A 85 11.98 1.99 0.55
CA GLU A 85 11.58 0.68 1.02
C GLU A 85 10.14 0.35 0.63
N ARG A 86 9.85 -0.94 0.47
CA ARG A 86 8.53 -1.41 0.07
C ARG A 86 7.97 -2.38 1.09
N LEU A 87 6.78 -2.08 1.58
CA LEU A 87 6.00 -3.01 2.39
C LEU A 87 5.17 -3.89 1.46
N TYR A 88 5.19 -5.18 1.72
CA TYR A 88 4.29 -6.16 1.13
C TYR A 88 3.43 -6.75 2.24
N VAL A 89 2.13 -6.87 1.98
CA VAL A 89 1.16 -7.42 2.94
C VAL A 89 0.30 -8.44 2.24
N VAL A 90 0.04 -9.56 2.91
CA VAL A 90 -0.93 -10.58 2.55
C VAL A 90 -1.81 -10.84 3.77
N ALA A 91 -3.13 -10.84 3.58
CA ALA A 91 -4.09 -11.12 4.64
C ALA A 91 -5.32 -11.85 4.10
N ARG A 92 -6.06 -12.53 4.97
CA ARG A 92 -7.22 -13.35 4.61
C ARG A 92 -8.52 -12.78 5.15
N ARG A 93 -9.60 -12.96 4.40
CA ARG A 93 -10.96 -12.82 4.93
C ARG A 93 -11.36 -14.14 5.56
N ASN A 94 -11.67 -14.13 6.86
CA ASN A 94 -12.29 -15.27 7.53
C ASN A 94 -13.70 -15.56 7.01
#